data_AF-A0A5N3P771-F1
#
_entry.id   AF-A0A5N3P771-F1
#
_cell.length_a   1.000
_cell.length_b   1.000
_cell.length_c   1.000
_cell.angle_alpha   90.00
_cell.angle_beta   90.00
_cell.angle_gamma   90.00
#
_symmetry.space_group_name_H-M   'P 1'
#
loop_
_entity.id
_entity.type
_entity.pdbx_description
1 polymer ?
#
loop_
_entity_poly.entity_id
_entity_poly.type
_entity_poly.pdbx_seq_one_letter_code
_entity_poly.pdbx_strand_id
1 'polypeptide(L)'
;MLATNGPLLPLASITAAAACLAAAGPLHAQADGRWRDGEQVYVKVCGHCHESGVGPVLKGRGLPAEALAPITRHGLSAMPAFRAAEIDDQALQALGDYLAQTPAPKAAPQSNGGKP
;
A
#
# COMPACT_ATOMS: atom_id res chain seq x y z
N MET A 1 -79.27 -10.29 30.63
CA MET A 1 -79.20 -9.39 29.46
C MET A 1 -77.82 -9.54 28.83
N LEU A 2 -77.76 -9.72 27.52
CA LEU A 2 -76.59 -10.12 26.70
C LEU A 2 -75.43 -9.12 26.75
N ALA A 3 -74.18 -9.61 26.74
CA ALA A 3 -73.03 -8.90 26.16
C ALA A 3 -71.92 -9.86 25.71
N THR A 4 -71.97 -10.20 24.42
CA THR A 4 -70.89 -10.40 23.42
C THR A 4 -69.49 -10.89 23.86
N ASN A 5 -69.13 -12.08 23.34
CA ASN A 5 -67.74 -12.56 23.20
C ASN A 5 -67.01 -11.80 22.07
N GLY A 6 -65.80 -11.30 22.34
CA GLY A 6 -64.88 -10.70 21.34
C GLY A 6 -63.55 -11.48 21.27
N PRO A 7 -62.90 -11.60 20.09
CA PRO A 7 -61.81 -12.55 19.88
C PRO A 7 -60.41 -12.01 20.23
N LEU A 8 -59.52 -12.98 20.45
CA LEU A 8 -58.07 -12.89 20.60
C LEU A 8 -57.38 -12.12 19.47
N LEU A 9 -56.42 -11.25 19.84
CA LEU A 9 -55.24 -10.93 19.02
C LEU A 9 -54.06 -10.52 19.92
N PRO A 10 -53.03 -11.37 20.11
CA PRO A 10 -51.69 -10.91 20.44
C PRO A 10 -50.85 -10.85 19.15
N LEU A 11 -50.78 -9.67 18.53
CA LEU A 11 -49.80 -9.37 17.48
C LEU A 11 -48.63 -8.61 18.09
N ALA A 12 -47.91 -9.29 18.99
CA ALA A 12 -46.52 -8.95 19.28
C ALA A 12 -45.67 -9.88 18.42
N SER A 13 -45.29 -9.41 17.23
CA SER A 13 -44.29 -10.09 16.40
C SER A 13 -43.49 -9.08 15.60
N ILE A 14 -42.21 -8.96 16.00
CA ILE A 14 -40.99 -9.09 15.17
C ILE A 14 -41.02 -8.22 13.90
N THR A 15 -40.17 -7.19 13.77
CA THR A 15 -38.79 -7.40 13.26
C THR A 15 -37.84 -6.30 13.71
N ALA A 16 -36.76 -6.70 14.38
CA ALA A 16 -35.54 -5.90 14.50
C ALA A 16 -35.01 -5.61 13.08
N ALA A 17 -34.95 -4.34 12.70
CA ALA A 17 -34.25 -3.91 11.49
C ALA A 17 -32.75 -4.09 11.74
N ALA A 18 -32.21 -5.20 11.22
CA ALA A 18 -30.80 -5.54 11.28
C ALA A 18 -29.99 -4.49 10.50
N ALA A 19 -29.18 -3.71 11.22
CA ALA A 19 -28.18 -2.82 10.66
C ALA A 19 -27.04 -3.65 10.06
N CYS A 20 -27.13 -3.97 8.77
CA CYS A 20 -25.99 -4.49 8.00
C CYS A 20 -25.11 -3.31 7.55
N LEU A 21 -24.38 -2.70 8.50
CA LEU A 21 -23.26 -1.83 8.18
C LEU A 21 -22.09 -2.75 7.77
N ALA A 22 -21.96 -3.03 6.48
CA ALA A 22 -20.79 -3.70 5.93
C ALA A 22 -19.57 -2.81 6.18
N ALA A 23 -18.71 -3.19 7.13
CA ALA A 23 -17.41 -2.58 7.29
C ALA A 23 -16.56 -2.92 6.05
N ALA A 24 -16.56 -2.02 5.07
CA ALA A 24 -15.58 -2.03 3.99
C ALA A 24 -14.22 -1.66 4.59
N GLY A 25 -13.52 -2.65 5.13
CA GLY A 25 -12.10 -2.51 5.43
C GLY A 25 -11.32 -2.26 4.13
N PRO A 26 -10.15 -1.59 4.20
CA PRO A 26 -9.32 -1.40 3.02
C PRO A 26 -8.97 -2.76 2.41
N LEU A 27 -9.30 -2.92 1.13
CA LEU A 27 -8.88 -4.07 0.34
C LEU A 27 -7.39 -3.91 0.05
N HIS A 28 -6.54 -4.37 0.98
CA HIS A 28 -5.12 -4.52 0.70
C HIS A 28 -4.96 -5.61 -0.36
N ALA A 29 -4.20 -5.32 -1.42
CA ALA A 29 -3.80 -6.34 -2.37
C ALA A 29 -3.09 -7.45 -1.58
N GLN A 30 -3.59 -8.68 -1.68
CA GLN A 30 -2.98 -9.81 -0.98
C GLN A 30 -1.55 -9.97 -1.50
N ALA A 31 -0.60 -10.00 -0.58
CA ALA A 31 0.78 -10.27 -0.95
C ALA A 31 0.86 -11.65 -1.61
N ASP A 32 1.33 -11.69 -2.85
CA ASP A 32 1.47 -12.92 -3.63
C ASP A 32 2.71 -13.73 -3.23
N GLY A 33 3.48 -13.22 -2.26
CA GLY A 33 4.70 -13.84 -1.77
C GLY A 33 5.85 -13.82 -2.77
N ARG A 34 5.75 -13.06 -3.86
CA ARG A 34 6.81 -12.99 -4.88
C ARG A 34 8.13 -12.43 -4.35
N TRP A 35 8.05 -11.53 -3.38
CA TRP A 35 9.20 -10.84 -2.80
C TRP A 35 9.53 -11.39 -1.42
N ARG A 36 10.79 -11.80 -1.22
CA ARG A 36 11.32 -12.30 0.06
C ARG A 36 11.42 -11.18 1.09
N ASP A 37 11.90 -10.01 0.67
CA ASP A 37 12.07 -8.81 1.48
C ASP A 37 12.26 -7.56 0.60
N GLY A 38 12.35 -6.39 1.23
CA GLY A 38 12.56 -5.11 0.55
C GLY A 38 13.92 -4.99 -0.15
N GLU A 39 14.95 -5.67 0.36
CA GLU A 39 16.26 -5.72 -0.29
C GLU A 39 16.16 -6.41 -1.65
N GLN A 40 15.42 -7.52 -1.75
CA GLN A 40 15.21 -8.21 -3.01
C GLN A 40 14.49 -7.33 -4.04
N VAL A 41 13.44 -6.60 -3.61
CA VAL A 41 12.75 -5.62 -4.48
C VAL A 41 13.74 -4.57 -4.97
N TYR A 42 14.54 -4.02 -4.06
CA TYR A 42 15.53 -3.00 -4.39
C TYR A 42 16.54 -3.53 -5.41
N VAL A 43 17.21 -4.66 -5.13
CA VAL A 43 18.27 -5.21 -5.99
C VAL A 43 17.73 -5.61 -7.37
N LYS A 44 16.53 -6.19 -7.44
CA LYS A 44 15.97 -6.71 -8.69
C LYS A 44 15.26 -5.67 -9.55
N VAL A 45 14.83 -4.55 -8.97
CA VAL A 45 14.05 -3.54 -9.70
C VAL A 45 14.69 -2.16 -9.56
N CYS A 46 14.73 -1.60 -8.35
CA CYS A 46 15.09 -0.20 -8.13
C CYS A 46 16.56 0.09 -8.47
N GLY A 47 17.47 -0.78 -8.03
CA GLY A 47 18.91 -0.61 -8.17
C GLY A 47 19.37 -0.55 -9.63
N HIS A 48 18.63 -1.17 -10.55
CA HIS A 48 18.96 -1.17 -11.98
C HIS A 48 19.05 0.26 -12.54
N CYS A 49 18.26 1.20 -12.03
CA CYS A 49 18.31 2.61 -12.39
C CYS A 49 18.99 3.47 -11.31
N HIS A 50 18.72 3.19 -10.04
CA HIS A 50 19.15 4.05 -8.93
C HIS A 50 20.60 3.82 -8.47
N GLU A 51 21.27 2.78 -8.96
CA GLU A 51 22.72 2.56 -8.77
C GLU A 51 23.53 2.81 -10.06
N SER A 52 22.88 2.90 -11.22
CA SER A 52 23.52 3.11 -12.53
C SER A 52 23.55 4.58 -12.97
N GLY A 53 23.03 5.50 -12.15
CA GLY A 53 22.99 6.94 -12.45
C GLY A 53 21.84 7.37 -13.38
N VAL A 54 20.94 6.45 -13.74
CA VAL A 54 19.69 6.78 -14.47
C VAL A 54 18.71 7.50 -13.53
N GLY A 55 18.57 6.99 -12.31
CA GLY A 55 17.78 7.60 -11.25
C GLY A 55 18.65 8.21 -10.15
N PRO A 56 18.09 9.07 -9.29
CA PRO A 56 18.81 9.62 -8.14
C PRO A 56 19.15 8.52 -7.14
N VAL A 57 20.23 8.70 -6.38
CA VAL A 57 20.60 7.77 -5.31
C VAL A 57 19.49 7.73 -4.25
N LEU A 58 19.06 6.52 -3.86
CA LEU A 58 18.02 6.30 -2.85
C LEU A 58 18.58 5.95 -1.46
N LYS A 59 19.66 5.17 -1.40
CA LYS A 59 20.30 4.73 -0.15
C LYS A 59 20.86 5.91 0.65
N GLY A 60 20.77 5.84 1.97
CA GLY A 60 21.22 6.90 2.88
C GLY A 60 20.30 8.10 3.01
N ARG A 61 19.10 8.06 2.43
CA ARG A 61 18.13 9.16 2.48
C ARG A 61 17.02 8.99 3.51
N GLY A 62 16.98 7.85 4.21
CA GLY A 62 15.96 7.60 5.24
C GLY A 62 14.54 7.62 4.69
N LEU A 63 14.30 7.11 3.48
CA LEU A 63 13.02 7.21 2.78
C LEU A 63 12.04 6.14 3.31
N PRO A 64 10.93 6.53 3.96
CA PRO A 64 9.94 5.56 4.42
C PRO A 64 8.95 5.21 3.29
N ALA A 65 8.17 4.14 3.48
CA ALA A 65 7.29 3.60 2.45
C ALA A 65 6.25 4.61 1.95
N GLU A 66 5.73 5.46 2.84
CA GLU A 66 4.70 6.46 2.55
C GLU A 66 5.22 7.53 1.58
N ALA A 67 6.52 7.84 1.64
CA ALA A 67 7.17 8.76 0.71
C ALA A 67 7.41 8.11 -0.67
N LEU A 68 7.67 6.79 -0.70
CA LEU A 68 7.95 6.04 -1.93
C LEU A 68 6.68 5.63 -2.68
N ALA A 69 5.59 5.40 -1.96
CA ALA A 69 4.32 4.94 -2.51
C ALA A 69 3.78 5.78 -3.65
N PRO A 70 3.59 7.12 -3.52
CA PRO A 70 3.04 7.91 -4.62
C PRO A 70 3.93 7.88 -5.86
N ILE A 71 5.25 7.86 -5.70
CA ILE A 71 6.21 7.82 -6.81
C ILE A 71 6.21 6.44 -7.48
N THR A 72 6.17 5.38 -6.69
CA THR A 72 6.17 4.00 -7.21
C THR A 72 4.85 3.67 -7.91
N ARG A 73 3.72 4.21 -7.43
CA ARG A 73 2.38 3.96 -8.01
C ARG A 73 2.07 4.81 -9.22
N HIS A 74 2.60 6.03 -9.31
CA HIS A 74 2.26 6.96 -10.39
C HIS A 74 3.43 7.27 -11.34
N GLY A 75 4.65 6.88 -10.97
CA GLY A 75 5.86 7.31 -11.64
C GLY A 75 6.20 8.78 -11.32
N LEU A 76 7.38 9.20 -11.76
CA LEU A 76 7.82 10.61 -11.67
C LEU A 76 8.80 10.90 -12.80
N SER A 77 8.40 11.77 -13.73
CA SER A 77 9.19 12.11 -14.92
C SER A 77 9.55 10.85 -15.74
N ALA A 78 10.83 10.50 -15.86
CA ALA A 78 11.28 9.30 -16.58
C ALA A 78 11.16 8.01 -15.75
N MET A 79 10.90 8.11 -14.44
CA MET A 79 10.70 6.94 -13.59
C MET A 79 9.30 6.35 -13.86
N PRO A 80 9.20 5.07 -14.25
CA PRO A 80 7.92 4.43 -14.56
C PRO A 80 7.08 4.20 -13.29
N ALA A 81 5.78 4.04 -13.49
CA ALA A 81 4.88 3.50 -12.47
C ALA A 81 4.98 1.97 -12.41
N PHE A 82 4.85 1.40 -11.22
CA PHE A 82 4.79 -0.04 -10.97
C PHE A 82 3.41 -0.42 -10.44
N ARG A 83 2.81 -1.45 -11.05
CA ARG A 83 1.49 -1.95 -10.66
C ARG A 83 1.56 -2.68 -9.33
N ALA A 84 0.45 -2.73 -8.60
CA ALA A 84 0.35 -3.54 -7.38
C ALA A 84 0.62 -5.04 -7.65
N ALA A 85 0.30 -5.53 -8.85
CA ALA A 85 0.62 -6.89 -9.28
C ALA A 85 2.13 -7.11 -9.53
N GLU A 86 2.96 -6.06 -9.56
CA GLU A 86 4.42 -6.10 -9.74
C GLU A 86 5.18 -5.84 -8.44
N ILE A 87 4.69 -4.86 -7.66
CA ILE A 87 5.19 -4.54 -6.33
C ILE A 87 3.95 -4.22 -5.49
N ASP A 88 3.46 -5.20 -4.73
CA ASP A 88 2.30 -5.00 -3.85
C ASP A 88 2.63 -4.06 -2.68
N ASP A 89 1.63 -3.78 -1.84
CA ASP A 89 1.79 -2.83 -0.74
C ASP A 89 2.71 -3.36 0.37
N GLN A 90 2.74 -4.69 0.58
CA GLN A 90 3.63 -5.31 1.56
C GLN A 90 5.10 -5.25 1.11
N ALA A 91 5.36 -5.53 -0.16
CA ALA A 91 6.68 -5.44 -0.78
C ALA A 91 7.18 -3.99 -0.78
N LEU A 92 6.29 -3.03 -1.04
CA LEU A 92 6.59 -1.61 -0.99
C LEU A 92 6.88 -1.14 0.45
N GLN A 93 6.14 -1.64 1.44
CA GLN A 93 6.44 -1.38 2.85
C GLN A 93 7.83 -1.92 3.21
N ALA A 94 8.12 -3.18 2.89
CA ALA A 94 9.40 -3.79 3.16
C ALA A 94 10.55 -3.05 2.46
N LEU A 95 10.33 -2.54 1.23
CA LEU A 95 11.29 -1.71 0.51
C LEU A 95 11.56 -0.39 1.25
N GLY A 96 10.52 0.27 1.75
CA GLY A 96 10.64 1.46 2.58
C GLY A 96 11.45 1.19 3.85
N ASP A 97 11.13 0.11 4.57
CA ASP A 97 11.85 -0.28 5.79
C ASP A 97 13.34 -0.54 5.51
N TYR A 98 13.64 -1.21 4.39
CA TYR A 98 15.02 -1.43 3.93
C TYR A 98 15.74 -0.10 3.63
N LEU A 99 15.13 0.79 2.85
CA LEU A 99 15.75 2.06 2.46
C LEU A 99 15.90 3.04 3.63
N ALA A 100 15.00 3.00 4.60
CA ALA A 100 15.09 3.81 5.81
C ALA A 100 16.32 3.46 6.65
N GLN A 101 16.73 2.19 6.64
CA GLN A 101 17.84 1.67 7.45
C GLN A 101 19.16 1.56 6.67
N THR A 102 19.12 1.65 5.34
CA THR A 102 20.31 1.45 4.50
C THR A 102 21.19 2.72 4.46
N PRO A 103 22.47 2.65 4.88
CA PRO A 103 23.38 3.79 4.83
C PRO A 103 23.70 4.27 3.40
N ALA A 104 24.17 5.51 3.28
CA ALA A 104 24.67 6.04 2.02
C ALA A 104 25.88 5.22 1.51
N PRO A 105 26.03 5.01 0.19
CA PRO A 105 27.24 4.41 -0.36
C PRO A 105 28.48 5.29 -0.05
N LYS A 106 29.60 4.64 0.29
CA LYS A 106 30.86 5.33 0.68
C LYS A 106 31.45 6.23 -0.41
N ALA A 107 31.07 5.99 -1.67
CA ALA A 107 31.43 6.81 -2.83
C ALA A 107 30.26 6.83 -3.82
N ALA A 108 29.24 7.65 -3.55
CA ALA A 108 28.18 7.90 -4.53
C ALA A 108 28.47 9.21 -5.26
N PRO A 109 28.51 9.23 -6.61
CA PRO A 109 28.37 10.47 -7.35
C PRO A 109 27.01 11.06 -6.97
N GLN A 110 27.01 12.27 -6.41
CA GLN A 110 25.76 13.00 -6.21
C GLN A 110 25.19 13.29 -7.59
N SER A 111 23.92 12.96 -7.82
CA SER A 111 23.20 13.40 -9.01
C SER A 111 23.13 14.92 -8.96
N ASN A 112 24.06 15.60 -9.62
CA ASN A 112 24.05 17.04 -9.82
C ASN A 112 22.79 17.36 -10.65
N GLY A 113 21.70 17.73 -9.99
CA GLY A 113 20.40 18.01 -10.58
C GLY A 113 20.34 19.28 -11.44
N GLY A 114 21.37 19.57 -12.23
CA GLY A 114 21.45 20.73 -13.10
C GLY A 114 21.75 20.30 -14.53
N LYS A 115 20.77 20.47 -15.42
CA LYS A 115 21.04 20.56 -16.86
C LYS A 115 21.62 21.97 -17.15
N PRO A 116 22.57 22.16 -18.08
CA PRO A 116 22.83 23.48 -18.66
C PRO A 116 21.65 23.94 -19.54
#